data_AF-A0A8S4S7G4-F1
#
_entry.id   AF-A0A8S4S7G4-F1
#
_cell.length_a   1.000
_cell.length_b   1.000
_cell.length_c   1.000
_cell.angle_alpha   90.00
_cell.angle_beta   90.00
_cell.angle_gamma   90.00
#
_symmetry.space_group_name_H-M   'P 1'
#
loop_
_entity.id
_entity.type
_entity.pdbx_description
1 polymer ?
#
loop_
_entity_poly.entity_id
_entity_poly.type
_entity_poly.pdbx_seq_one_letter_code
_entity_poly.pdbx_strand_id
1 'polypeptide(L)'
;MKVVEEEQHVVVMEGPWSPVNIIRDIVDEGTQEDPFYVMDLGEVVARFREWKELMPRVEPFYAVKCNDDKLMVSTLAALGAGFDCASKAEIQLVTSIGVRPDRIIFANPAKPASHIRWASAAGVTTMTFDSETELMKIKQYMPHAQLVAFCLLRSFTLKFITIIIETHHNQNPTT
;
A
#
# COMPACT_ATOMS: atom_id res chain seq x y z
N MET A 1 24.11 1.07 -0.29
CA MET A 1 23.23 1.02 0.89
C MET A 1 23.19 -0.43 1.33
N LYS A 2 23.91 -0.78 2.40
CA LYS A 2 23.87 -2.14 2.94
C LYS A 2 22.48 -2.32 3.54
N VAL A 3 21.68 -3.22 2.98
CA VAL A 3 20.51 -3.75 3.69
C VAL A 3 21.14 -4.62 4.78
N VAL A 4 21.32 -4.03 5.95
CA VAL A 4 21.54 -4.83 7.15
C VAL A 4 20.20 -5.50 7.36
N GLU A 5 20.13 -6.82 7.21
CA GLU A 5 19.00 -7.57 7.75
C GLU A 5 19.11 -7.39 9.26
N GLU A 6 18.43 -6.38 9.79
CA GLU A 6 18.19 -6.29 11.22
C GLU A 6 17.32 -7.50 11.58
N GLU A 7 17.85 -8.38 12.42
CA GLU A 7 17.07 -9.45 13.03
C GLU A 7 15.97 -8.80 13.85
N GLN A 8 14.77 -8.71 13.27
CA GLN A 8 13.61 -8.21 13.99
C GLN A 8 13.18 -9.29 14.99
N HIS A 9 13.47 -9.04 16.27
CA HIS A 9 13.11 -9.94 17.36
C HIS A 9 11.60 -9.91 17.61
N VAL A 10 10.89 -10.93 17.14
CA VAL A 10 9.45 -11.13 17.43
C VAL A 10 9.31 -12.07 18.62
N VAL A 11 8.74 -11.56 19.72
CA VAL A 11 8.50 -12.34 20.94
C VAL A 11 7.00 -12.51 21.14
N VAL A 12 6.58 -13.76 21.40
CA VAL A 12 5.20 -14.06 21.80
C VAL A 12 5.09 -13.86 23.31
N MET A 13 4.22 -12.94 23.72
CA MET A 13 4.00 -12.63 25.14
C MET A 13 2.92 -13.54 25.72
N GLU A 14 3.21 -14.18 26.85
CA GLU A 14 2.24 -14.96 27.63
C GLU A 14 1.87 -14.23 28.93
N GLY A 15 0.61 -14.32 29.36
CA GLY A 15 0.14 -13.68 30.59
C GLY A 15 -0.10 -12.18 30.47
N PRO A 16 -0.26 -11.46 31.61
CA PRO A 16 -0.48 -10.02 31.60
C PRO A 16 0.81 -9.27 31.27
N TRP A 17 0.80 -8.49 30.20
CA TRP A 17 1.92 -7.64 29.80
C TRP A 17 1.41 -6.24 29.43
N SER A 18 2.32 -5.27 29.39
CA SER A 18 2.05 -3.96 28.81
C SER A 18 3.27 -3.45 28.06
N PRO A 19 3.09 -2.64 27.00
CA PRO A 19 4.23 -2.06 26.27
C PRO A 19 5.20 -1.32 27.20
N VAL A 20 4.68 -0.64 28.23
CA VAL A 20 5.49 0.12 29.19
C VAL A 20 6.38 -0.80 30.03
N ASN A 21 5.87 -1.95 30.47
CA ASN A 21 6.68 -2.90 31.24
C ASN A 21 7.76 -3.53 30.34
N ILE A 22 7.41 -3.93 29.12
CA ILE A 22 8.39 -4.46 28.15
C ILE A 22 9.52 -3.45 27.89
N ILE A 23 9.17 -2.17 27.68
CA ILE A 23 10.16 -1.11 27.48
C ILE A 23 11.07 -0.98 28.70
N ARG A 24 10.53 -1.04 29.92
CA ARG A 24 11.34 -0.99 31.14
C ARG A 24 12.27 -2.18 31.25
N ASP A 25 11.77 -3.38 31.00
CA ASP A 25 12.56 -4.61 31.08
C ASP A 25 13.76 -4.55 30.10
N ILE A 26 13.54 -4.12 28.85
CA ILE A 26 14.60 -3.94 27.85
C ILE A 26 15.63 -2.88 28.28
N VAL A 27 15.19 -1.79 28.91
CA VAL A 27 16.08 -0.72 29.41
C VAL A 27 16.88 -1.21 30.62
N ASP A 28 16.24 -1.94 31.53
CA ASP A 28 16.85 -2.44 32.77
C ASP A 28 17.85 -3.58 32.51
N GLU A 29 17.69 -4.34 31.41
CA GLU A 29 18.69 -5.32 30.92
C GLU A 29 20.03 -4.65 30.56
N GLY A 30 20.04 -3.34 30.28
CA GLY A 30 21.25 -2.54 30.07
C GLY A 30 22.01 -2.85 28.77
N THR A 31 21.46 -3.71 27.91
CA THR A 31 22.05 -4.06 26.61
C THR A 31 21.66 -3.10 25.49
N GLN A 32 20.60 -2.30 25.68
CA GLN A 32 20.10 -1.38 24.68
C GLN A 32 20.55 0.06 24.96
N GLU A 33 21.53 0.53 24.19
CA GLU A 33 22.06 1.89 24.29
C GLU A 33 21.40 2.87 23.31
N ASP A 34 20.88 2.37 22.18
CA ASP A 34 20.25 3.17 21.14
C ASP A 34 18.72 3.28 21.30
N PRO A 35 18.07 4.33 20.77
CA PRO A 35 16.61 4.42 20.74
C PRO A 35 15.98 3.23 20.01
N PHE A 36 14.86 2.73 20.55
CA PHE A 36 14.15 1.58 20.00
C PHE A 36 12.64 1.77 19.99
N TYR A 37 11.97 0.91 19.23
CA TYR A 37 10.51 0.84 19.15
C TYR A 37 10.03 -0.53 19.60
N VAL A 38 8.88 -0.56 20.26
CA VAL A 38 8.12 -1.79 20.53
C VAL A 38 6.84 -1.71 19.72
N MET A 39 6.61 -2.70 18.86
CA MET A 39 5.42 -2.79 18.02
C MET A 39 4.54 -3.96 18.47
N ASP A 40 3.31 -3.65 18.85
CA ASP A 40 2.30 -4.66 19.17
C ASP A 40 1.60 -5.13 17.88
N LEU A 41 2.04 -6.27 17.35
CA LEU A 41 1.39 -6.92 16.21
C LEU A 41 0.01 -7.49 16.56
N GLY A 42 -0.26 -7.79 17.84
CA GLY A 42 -1.57 -8.24 18.31
C GLY A 42 -2.63 -7.15 18.13
N GLU A 43 -2.27 -5.91 18.46
CA GLU A 43 -3.15 -4.75 18.28
C GLU A 43 -3.44 -4.47 16.80
N VAL A 44 -2.44 -4.62 15.93
CA VAL A 44 -2.62 -4.55 14.46
C VAL A 44 -3.67 -5.57 14.01
N VAL A 45 -3.52 -6.83 14.42
CA VAL A 45 -4.44 -7.92 14.08
C VAL A 45 -5.84 -7.61 14.62
N ALA A 46 -5.95 -7.10 15.84
CA ALA A 46 -7.22 -6.72 16.46
C ALA A 46 -7.92 -5.62 15.67
N ARG A 47 -7.22 -4.54 15.31
CA ARG A 47 -7.77 -3.43 14.50
C ARG A 47 -8.20 -3.87 13.11
N PHE A 48 -7.43 -4.75 12.46
CA PHE A 48 -7.82 -5.29 11.15
C PHE A 48 -9.11 -6.10 11.24
N ARG A 49 -9.24 -6.97 12.25
CA ARG A 49 -10.46 -7.76 12.47
C ARG A 49 -11.66 -6.87 12.76
N GLU A 50 -11.50 -5.90 13.66
CA GLU A 50 -12.53 -4.92 13.98
C GLU A 50 -12.99 -4.14 12.73
N TRP A 51 -12.07 -3.73 11.86
CA TRP A 51 -12.43 -3.11 10.57
C TRP A 51 -13.30 -4.04 9.71
N LYS A 52 -12.90 -5.31 9.56
CA LYS A 52 -13.67 -6.28 8.75
C LYS A 52 -15.05 -6.58 9.34
N GLU A 53 -15.19 -6.54 10.66
CA GLU A 53 -16.47 -6.69 11.35
C GLU A 53 -17.39 -5.47 11.17
N LEU A 54 -16.85 -4.26 11.36
CA LEU A 54 -17.63 -3.02 11.29
C LEU A 54 -17.91 -2.58 9.85
N MET A 55 -17.02 -2.90 8.90
CA MET A 55 -17.07 -2.46 7.51
C MET A 55 -16.95 -3.65 6.53
N PRO A 56 -17.87 -4.64 6.58
CA PRO A 56 -17.72 -5.92 5.85
C PRO A 56 -17.75 -5.78 4.33
N ARG A 57 -18.25 -4.65 3.82
CA ARG A 57 -18.34 -4.34 2.38
C ARG A 57 -17.16 -3.51 1.86
N VAL A 58 -16.23 -3.11 2.73
CA VAL A 58 -15.09 -2.26 2.38
C VAL A 58 -13.80 -3.02 2.61
N GLU A 59 -13.07 -3.28 1.53
CA GLU A 59 -11.76 -3.90 1.62
C GLU A 59 -10.72 -2.86 2.07
N PRO A 60 -10.00 -3.07 3.19
CA PRO A 60 -8.96 -2.16 3.62
C PRO A 60 -7.74 -2.25 2.70
N PHE A 61 -7.31 -1.11 2.16
CA PHE A 61 -6.02 -0.95 1.49
C PHE A 61 -5.09 -0.15 2.40
N TYR A 62 -4.09 -0.82 2.96
CA TYR A 62 -3.14 -0.19 3.89
C TYR A 62 -2.20 0.77 3.16
N ALA A 63 -2.13 2.02 3.63
CA ALA A 63 -1.22 3.01 3.09
C ALA A 63 0.21 2.74 3.60
N VAL A 64 1.07 2.18 2.73
CA VAL A 64 2.43 1.76 3.10
C VAL A 64 3.29 2.93 3.60
N LYS A 65 3.08 4.13 3.03
CA LYS A 65 3.69 5.38 3.49
C LYS A 65 3.51 5.71 4.99
N CYS A 66 2.54 5.11 5.68
CA CYS A 66 2.32 5.34 7.10
C CYS A 66 3.35 4.62 7.98
N ASN A 67 3.70 3.38 7.63
CA ASN A 67 4.77 2.59 8.23
C ASN A 67 5.12 1.45 7.25
N ASP A 68 6.30 1.53 6.64
CA ASP A 68 6.80 0.59 5.64
C ASP A 68 7.64 -0.55 6.25
N ASP A 69 7.53 -0.74 7.56
CA ASP A 69 8.13 -1.87 8.27
C ASP A 69 7.70 -3.22 7.66
N LYS A 70 8.66 -4.11 7.43
CA LYS A 70 8.41 -5.39 6.77
C LYS A 70 7.47 -6.29 7.57
N LEU A 71 7.57 -6.32 8.91
CA LEU A 71 6.67 -7.12 9.76
C LEU A 71 5.25 -6.56 9.73
N MET A 72 5.11 -5.24 9.77
CA MET A 72 3.82 -4.56 9.64
C MET A 72 3.12 -4.94 8.33
N VAL A 73 3.81 -4.75 7.19
CA VAL A 73 3.27 -5.06 5.86
C VAL A 73 3.02 -6.57 5.70
N SER A 74 3.92 -7.43 6.18
CA SER A 74 3.76 -8.90 6.12
C SER A 74 2.58 -9.39 6.95
N THR A 75 2.37 -8.83 8.14
CA THR A 75 1.24 -9.17 9.01
C THR A 75 -0.08 -8.82 8.33
N LEU A 76 -0.21 -7.61 7.78
CA LEU A 76 -1.40 -7.19 7.04
C LEU A 76 -1.61 -7.99 5.75
N ALA A 77 -0.52 -8.36 5.07
CA ALA A 77 -0.57 -9.21 3.88
C ALA A 77 -1.16 -10.59 4.19
N ALA A 78 -0.71 -11.20 5.29
CA ALA A 78 -1.19 -12.49 5.78
C ALA A 78 -2.67 -12.44 6.21
N LEU A 79 -3.13 -11.30 6.75
CA LEU A 79 -4.55 -11.06 7.09
C LEU A 79 -5.46 -10.82 5.88
N GLY A 80 -4.88 -10.57 4.70
CA GLY A 80 -5.64 -10.38 3.45
C GLY A 80 -5.82 -8.92 3.01
N ALA A 81 -5.16 -7.95 3.65
CA ALA A 81 -5.28 -6.53 3.30
C ALA A 81 -4.85 -6.19 1.85
N GLY A 82 -5.46 -5.20 1.23
CA GLY A 82 -4.88 -4.52 0.07
C GLY A 82 -3.77 -3.55 0.48
N PHE A 83 -3.07 -2.97 -0.49
CA PHE A 83 -2.00 -2.00 -0.25
C PHE A 83 -2.11 -0.78 -1.16
N ASP A 84 -2.15 0.40 -0.55
CA ASP A 84 -1.95 1.70 -1.19
C ASP A 84 -0.46 2.03 -1.18
N CYS A 85 0.14 2.00 -2.38
CA CYS A 85 1.53 2.37 -2.59
C CYS A 85 1.65 3.71 -3.32
N ALA A 86 2.53 4.58 -2.84
CA ALA A 86 2.82 5.89 -3.41
C ALA A 86 4.13 5.95 -4.22
N SER A 87 4.95 4.89 -4.15
CA SER A 87 6.26 4.85 -4.78
C SER A 87 6.61 3.49 -5.36
N LYS A 88 7.60 3.45 -6.27
CA LYS A 88 8.16 2.21 -6.80
C LYS A 88 8.72 1.33 -5.66
N ALA A 89 9.37 1.93 -4.67
CA ALA A 89 9.97 1.21 -3.55
C ALA A 89 8.91 0.50 -2.70
N GLU A 90 7.76 1.15 -2.44
CA GLU A 90 6.64 0.54 -1.72
C GLU A 90 6.02 -0.63 -2.50
N ILE A 91 5.83 -0.48 -3.81
CA ILE A 91 5.34 -1.60 -4.63
C ILE A 91 6.35 -2.76 -4.62
N GLN A 92 7.65 -2.46 -4.68
CA GLN A 92 8.71 -3.48 -4.58
C GLN A 92 8.69 -4.19 -3.23
N LEU A 93 8.52 -3.46 -2.13
CA LEU A 93 8.38 -4.02 -0.78
C LEU A 93 7.20 -4.99 -0.72
N VAL A 94 6.00 -4.52 -1.11
CA VAL A 94 4.76 -5.31 -1.05
C VAL A 94 4.82 -6.53 -1.98
N THR A 95 5.38 -6.40 -3.19
CA THR A 95 5.55 -7.55 -4.10
C THR A 95 6.63 -8.53 -3.63
N SER A 96 7.68 -8.06 -2.97
CA SER A 96 8.76 -8.92 -2.45
C SER A 96 8.31 -9.88 -1.35
N ILE A 97 7.25 -9.53 -0.60
CA ILE A 97 6.63 -10.39 0.41
C ILE A 97 5.55 -11.32 -0.18
N GLY A 98 5.41 -11.38 -1.52
CA GLY A 98 4.51 -12.30 -2.21
C GLY A 98 3.06 -11.82 -2.36
N VAL A 99 2.77 -10.55 -2.09
CA VAL A 99 1.43 -9.99 -2.34
C VAL A 99 1.18 -9.91 -3.84
N ARG A 100 0.02 -10.41 -4.27
CA ARG A 100 -0.37 -10.37 -5.67
C ARG A 100 -0.63 -8.92 -6.15
N PRO A 101 -0.24 -8.57 -7.39
CA PRO A 101 -0.43 -7.22 -7.92
C PRO A 101 -1.88 -6.69 -7.94
N ASP A 102 -2.88 -7.58 -7.97
CA ASP A 102 -4.30 -7.21 -7.95
C ASP A 102 -4.77 -6.66 -6.58
N ARG A 103 -3.96 -6.85 -5.53
CA ARG A 103 -4.18 -6.25 -4.19
C ARG A 103 -3.45 -4.92 -4.00
N ILE A 104 -2.85 -4.35 -5.05
CA ILE A 104 -2.07 -3.10 -4.97
C ILE A 104 -2.75 -2.01 -5.78
N ILE A 105 -2.90 -0.83 -5.18
CA ILE A 105 -3.26 0.41 -5.89
C ILE A 105 -2.06 1.36 -5.87
N PHE A 106 -1.65 1.84 -7.05
CA PHE A 106 -0.63 2.88 -7.15
C PHE A 106 -1.30 4.26 -7.00
N ALA A 107 -1.48 4.70 -5.76
CA ALA A 107 -2.32 5.87 -5.43
C ALA A 107 -1.58 7.22 -5.37
N ASN A 108 -0.42 7.33 -6.01
CA ASN A 108 0.28 8.62 -6.15
C ASN A 108 -0.36 9.44 -7.29
N PRO A 109 -0.85 10.66 -7.05
CA PRO A 109 -1.45 11.49 -8.11
C PRO A 109 -0.43 11.99 -9.15
N ALA A 110 0.85 12.06 -8.81
CA ALA A 110 1.91 12.57 -9.70
C ALA A 110 3.05 11.55 -9.86
N LYS A 111 2.86 10.57 -10.76
CA LYS A 111 3.78 9.42 -10.92
C LYS A 111 4.88 9.72 -11.95
N PRO A 112 6.16 9.44 -11.65
CA PRO A 112 7.18 9.45 -12.69
C PRO A 112 6.85 8.45 -13.81
N ALA A 113 7.12 8.81 -15.07
CA ALA A 113 6.88 7.92 -16.21
C ALA A 113 7.64 6.58 -16.10
N SER A 114 8.83 6.60 -15.51
CA SER A 114 9.61 5.40 -15.19
C SER A 114 8.89 4.48 -14.20
N HIS A 115 8.17 5.05 -13.22
CA HIS A 115 7.43 4.28 -12.22
C HIS A 115 6.16 3.67 -12.81
N ILE A 116 5.47 4.37 -13.73
CA ILE A 116 4.31 3.81 -14.45
C ILE A 116 4.73 2.60 -15.29
N ARG A 117 5.82 2.72 -16.07
CA ARG A 117 6.35 1.59 -16.85
C ARG A 117 6.74 0.41 -15.97
N TRP A 118 7.39 0.71 -14.84
CA TRP A 118 7.81 -0.33 -13.90
C TRP A 118 6.61 -1.02 -13.24
N ALA A 119 5.60 -0.26 -12.79
CA ALA A 119 4.36 -0.82 -12.25
C ALA A 119 3.64 -1.71 -13.27
N SER A 120 3.65 -1.31 -14.56
CA SER A 120 3.14 -2.14 -15.67
C SER A 120 3.84 -3.48 -15.76
N ALA A 121 5.18 -3.46 -15.73
CA ALA A 121 5.99 -4.67 -15.80
C ALA A 121 5.79 -5.58 -14.56
N ALA A 122 5.50 -4.97 -13.40
CA ALA A 122 5.18 -5.68 -12.16
C ALA A 122 3.72 -6.18 -12.10
N GLY A 123 2.89 -5.90 -13.11
CA GLY A 123 1.48 -6.31 -13.17
C GLY A 123 0.53 -5.47 -12.31
N VAL A 124 1.00 -4.37 -11.72
CA VAL A 124 0.16 -3.43 -10.96
C VAL A 124 -0.55 -2.50 -11.94
N THR A 125 -1.83 -2.77 -12.17
CA THR A 125 -2.62 -2.08 -13.21
C THR A 125 -3.56 -1.02 -12.64
N THR A 126 -3.92 -1.09 -11.36
CA THR A 126 -4.82 -0.13 -10.72
C THR A 126 -4.05 1.08 -10.21
N MET A 127 -4.43 2.28 -10.65
CA MET A 127 -3.78 3.52 -10.24
C MET A 127 -4.73 4.72 -10.19
N THR A 128 -4.30 5.75 -9.46
CA THR A 128 -5.10 6.97 -9.30
C THR A 128 -4.59 8.09 -10.19
N PHE A 129 -5.46 9.06 -10.45
CA PHE A 129 -5.09 10.32 -11.11
C PHE A 129 -6.06 11.43 -10.68
N ASP A 130 -5.61 12.68 -10.75
CA ASP A 130 -6.40 13.86 -10.40
C ASP A 130 -6.31 14.98 -11.46
N SER A 131 -5.55 14.77 -12.54
CA SER A 131 -5.32 15.76 -13.60
C SER A 131 -5.29 15.13 -14.99
N GLU A 132 -5.64 15.93 -16.00
CA GLU A 132 -5.56 15.54 -17.42
C GLU A 132 -4.13 15.19 -17.83
N THR A 133 -3.14 15.95 -17.37
CA THR A 133 -1.71 15.67 -17.63
C THR A 133 -1.31 14.29 -17.12
N GLU A 134 -1.75 13.91 -15.92
CA GLU A 134 -1.50 12.59 -15.37
C GLU A 134 -2.19 11.50 -16.18
N LEU A 135 -3.44 11.72 -16.57
CA LEU A 135 -4.22 10.81 -17.41
C LEU A 135 -3.54 10.53 -18.75
N MET A 136 -3.09 11.59 -19.43
CA MET A 136 -2.41 11.49 -20.72
C MET A 136 -1.07 10.76 -20.61
N LYS A 137 -0.33 11.00 -19.52
CA LYS A 137 0.89 10.27 -19.21
C LYS A 137 0.62 8.79 -18.97
N ILE A 138 -0.43 8.43 -18.23
CA ILE A 138 -0.79 7.03 -18.02
C ILE A 138 -1.19 6.37 -19.34
N LYS A 139 -2.04 7.02 -20.14
CA LYS A 139 -2.42 6.53 -21.48
C LYS A 139 -1.20 6.24 -22.37
N GLN A 140 -0.16 7.08 -22.29
CA GLN A 140 1.07 6.90 -23.05
C GLN A 140 1.89 5.67 -22.61
N TYR A 141 1.97 5.39 -21.30
CA TYR A 141 2.89 4.38 -20.75
C TYR A 141 2.22 3.07 -20.30
N MET A 142 0.91 3.10 -20.02
CA MET A 142 0.10 1.94 -19.61
C MET A 142 -1.36 2.14 -20.08
N PRO A 143 -1.66 1.96 -21.37
CA PRO A 143 -3.00 2.19 -21.92
C PRO A 143 -4.08 1.23 -21.36
N HIS A 144 -3.68 0.12 -20.75
CA HIS A 144 -4.58 -0.86 -20.12
C HIS A 144 -4.76 -0.67 -18.61
N ALA A 145 -4.34 0.48 -18.06
CA ALA A 145 -4.47 0.78 -16.64
C ALA A 145 -5.95 0.84 -16.20
N GLN A 146 -6.24 0.34 -14.99
CA GLN A 146 -7.51 0.54 -14.31
C GLN A 146 -7.41 1.84 -13.49
N LEU A 147 -8.25 2.82 -13.81
CA LEU A 147 -8.10 4.18 -13.30
C LEU A 147 -9.15 4.54 -12.26
N VAL A 148 -8.69 5.13 -11.17
CA VAL A 148 -9.53 5.72 -10.12
C VAL A 148 -9.29 7.23 -10.10
N ALA A 149 -10.32 8.01 -10.45
CA ALA A 149 -10.24 9.46 -10.41
C ALA A 149 -10.38 9.98 -8.97
N PHE A 150 -9.45 10.82 -8.52
CA PHE A 150 -9.55 11.52 -7.25
C PHE A 150 -10.39 12.79 -7.43
N CYS A 151 -11.53 12.85 -6.75
CA CYS A 151 -12.39 14.01 -6.75
C CYS A 151 -12.21 14.79 -5.43
N LEU A 152 -11.91 16.08 -5.54
CA LEU A 152 -11.95 16.98 -4.39
C LEU A 152 -13.39 17.07 -3.88
N LEU A 153 -13.60 16.70 -2.62
CA LEU A 153 -14.90 16.85 -1.97
C LEU A 153 -15.10 18.32 -1.58
N ARG A 154 -15.68 19.11 -2.48
CA ARG A 154 -16.25 20.44 -2.16
C ARG A 154 -17.76 20.31 -2.03
N SER A 155 -18.22 19.90 -0.84
CA SER A 155 -19.62 19.65 -0.51
C SER A 155 -20.24 18.44 -1.23
N PHE A 156 -21.00 17.62 -0.49
CA PHE A 156 -21.49 16.32 -0.93
C PHE A 156 -22.49 16.42 -2.10
N THR A 157 -22.09 15.94 -3.28
CA THR A 157 -22.99 15.20 -4.17
C THR A 157 -22.15 14.16 -4.90
N LEU A 158 -22.16 12.91 -4.41
CA LEU A 158 -21.46 11.81 -5.08
C LEU A 158 -22.08 11.59 -6.47
N LYS A 159 -21.36 11.97 -7.52
CA LYS A 159 -21.54 11.37 -8.85
C LYS A 159 -20.49 10.28 -8.99
N PHE A 160 -20.93 9.03 -9.09
CA PHE A 160 -20.09 7.94 -9.54
C PHE A 160 -19.68 8.24 -10.99
N ILE A 161 -18.40 8.57 -11.21
CA ILE A 161 -17.86 8.73 -12.56
C ILE A 161 -17.09 7.44 -12.86
N THR A 162 -17.74 6.54 -13.61
CA THR A 162 -17.05 5.43 -14.29
C THR A 162 -16.51 5.99 -15.60
N ILE A 163 -15.20 6.27 -15.67
CA ILE A 163 -14.54 6.62 -16.93
C ILE A 163 -14.08 5.33 -17.58
N ILE A 164 -14.84 4.85 -18.58
CA ILE A 164 -14.37 3.83 -19.52
C ILE A 164 -13.59 4.58 -20.60
N ILE A 165 -12.26 4.38 -20.66
CA ILE A 165 -11.46 4.86 -21.78
C ILE A 165 -11.57 3.82 -22.88
N GLU A 166 -12.53 3.99 -23.78
CA GLU A 166 -12.53 3.25 -25.04
C GLU A 166 -11.36 3.74 -25.89
N THR A 167 -10.36 2.89 -26.09
CA THR A 167 -9.33 3.10 -27.09
C THR A 167 -9.94 2.82 -28.46
N HIS A 168 -10.40 3.85 -29.17
CA HIS A 168 -10.68 3.73 -30.59
C HIS A 168 -9.37 3.43 -31.33
N HIS A 169 -9.21 2.17 -31.78
CA HIS A 169 -8.26 1.84 -32.82
C HIS A 169 -8.69 2.55 -34.09
N ASN A 170 -7.92 3.56 -34.49
CA ASN A 170 -8.04 4.22 -35.77
C ASN A 170 -7.74 3.20 -36.88
N GLN A 171 -8.79 2.60 -37.46
CA GLN A 171 -8.68 1.87 -38.72
C GLN A 171 -8.58 2.90 -39.84
N ASN A 172 -7.37 3.14 -40.34
CA ASN A 172 -7.18 3.83 -41.61
C ASN A 172 -7.80 2.98 -42.73
N PRO A 173 -8.56 3.57 -43.67
CA PRO A 173 -9.00 2.88 -44.87
C PRO A 173 -7.83 2.85 -45.87
N THR A 174 -7.21 1.69 -46.06
CA THR A 174 -6.38 1.43 -47.24
C THR A 174 -7.25 0.88 -48.35
N THR A 175 -7.38 1.70 -49.41
CA THR A 175 -7.66 1.40 -50.83
C THR A 175 -8.89 0.60 -51.20
#